data_AF-A0A3B1DKA9-F1
#
_entry.id   AF-A0A3B1DKA9-F1
#
_cell.length_a   1.000
_cell.length_b   1.000
_cell.length_c   1.000
_cell.angle_alpha   90.00
_cell.angle_beta   90.00
_cell.angle_gamma   90.00
#
_symmetry.space_group_name_H-M   'P 1'
#
loop_
_entity.id
_entity.type
_entity.pdbx_description
1 polymer ?
#
loop_
_entity_poly.entity_id
_entity_poly.type
_entity_poly.pdbx_seq_one_letter_code
_entity_poly.pdbx_strand_id
1 'polypeptide(L)'
;MTNDIDFPPDDEFNRELLDNVHPADWENPTPKGRYHLVVIGAGTAGLVTAAGAAGLGAKVALIERNLMGGDCLNVGCVPSKALISAARKFATIRDSDAFGIEIDGNVNVNFPAVMERMRKLRSGISRHDSAKRFQELGVDVFIGDGRFEDNRTVVVEDKKLSYKNAV
;
A
#
# COMPACT_ATOMS: atom_id res chain seq x y z
N MET A 1 -14.92 14.55 8.40
CA MET A 1 -15.30 14.26 7.01
C MET A 1 -14.52 13.03 6.64
N THR A 2 -15.16 11.87 6.50
CA THR A 2 -14.50 10.68 5.97
C THR A 2 -14.05 11.02 4.56
N ASN A 3 -12.74 11.01 4.31
CA ASN A 3 -12.24 11.11 2.94
C ASN A 3 -12.62 9.80 2.26
N ASP A 4 -13.79 9.75 1.62
CA ASP A 4 -14.15 8.62 0.77
C ASP A 4 -13.09 8.52 -0.33
N ILE A 5 -12.21 7.52 -0.21
CA ILE A 5 -11.18 7.28 -1.23
C ILE A 5 -11.89 6.73 -2.45
N ASP A 6 -12.08 7.59 -3.45
CA ASP A 6 -12.54 7.19 -4.77
C ASP A 6 -11.42 6.41 -5.49
N PHE A 7 -11.63 5.12 -5.72
CA PHE A 7 -10.63 4.23 -6.32
C PHE A 7 -11.22 3.37 -7.45
N PRO A 8 -11.57 4.00 -8.59
CA PRO A 8 -12.24 3.31 -9.69
C PRO A 8 -11.30 2.35 -10.46
N PRO A 9 -11.85 1.32 -11.13
CA PRO A 9 -13.26 0.91 -11.09
C PRO A 9 -13.60 0.20 -9.76
N ASP A 10 -14.88 0.19 -9.39
CA ASP A 10 -15.37 -0.59 -8.26
C ASP A 10 -15.52 -2.08 -8.64
N ASP A 11 -14.41 -2.80 -8.63
CA ASP A 11 -14.36 -4.25 -8.82
C ASP A 11 -13.87 -4.99 -7.56
N GLU A 12 -13.95 -6.33 -7.60
CA GLU A 12 -13.60 -7.16 -6.43
C GLU A 12 -12.15 -6.94 -5.97
N PHE A 13 -11.23 -6.68 -6.90
CA PHE A 13 -9.81 -6.51 -6.58
C PHE A 13 -9.53 -5.15 -5.95
N ASN A 14 -10.20 -4.09 -6.40
CA ASN A 14 -10.08 -2.78 -5.76
C ASN A 14 -10.76 -2.74 -4.40
N ARG A 15 -11.89 -3.43 -4.20
CA ARG A 15 -12.50 -3.61 -2.87
C ARG A 15 -11.57 -4.37 -1.93
N GLU A 16 -11.01 -5.51 -2.37
CA GLU A 16 -10.02 -6.26 -1.58
C GLU A 16 -8.78 -5.41 -1.24
N LEU A 17 -8.31 -4.58 -2.17
CA LEU A 17 -7.21 -3.65 -1.90
C LEU A 17 -7.58 -2.68 -0.78
N LEU A 18 -8.72 -2.00 -0.89
CA LEU A 18 -9.18 -1.01 0.10
C LEU A 18 -9.38 -1.65 1.47
N ASP A 19 -9.99 -2.84 1.53
CA ASP A 19 -10.19 -3.60 2.77
C ASP A 19 -8.85 -3.93 3.47
N ASN A 20 -7.74 -4.02 2.73
CA ASN A 20 -6.42 -4.24 3.30
C ASN A 20 -5.73 -2.93 3.72
N VAL A 21 -5.75 -1.92 2.85
CA VAL A 21 -4.84 -0.77 2.94
C VAL A 21 -5.49 0.51 3.48
N HIS A 22 -6.82 0.55 3.54
CA HIS A 22 -7.60 1.59 4.20
C HIS A 22 -8.99 1.06 4.57
N PRO A 23 -9.09 0.14 5.55
CA PRO A 23 -10.37 -0.45 5.95
C PRO A 23 -11.35 0.64 6.40
N ALA A 24 -12.59 0.60 5.89
CA ALA A 24 -13.59 1.64 6.17
C ALA A 24 -14.05 1.64 7.65
N ASP A 25 -13.94 0.50 8.32
CA ASP A 25 -14.26 0.28 9.73
C ASP A 25 -13.02 0.35 10.64
N TRP A 26 -11.89 0.88 10.15
CA TRP A 26 -10.67 0.99 10.95
C TRP A 26 -10.84 1.97 12.11
N GLU A 27 -10.70 1.48 13.34
CA GLU A 27 -10.68 2.29 14.54
C GLU A 27 -9.24 2.57 14.97
N ASN A 28 -8.86 3.85 14.96
CA ASN A 28 -7.55 4.27 15.44
C ASN A 28 -7.36 3.89 16.93
N PRO A 29 -6.22 3.29 17.30
CA PRO A 29 -5.98 2.85 18.67
C PRO A 29 -5.89 4.03 19.62
N THR A 30 -6.18 3.80 20.91
CA THR A 30 -5.94 4.81 21.95
C THR A 30 -4.45 4.83 22.31
N PRO A 31 -3.74 5.96 22.17
CA PRO A 31 -2.31 6.03 22.50
C PRO A 31 -2.06 5.72 23.97
N LYS A 32 -1.07 4.86 24.26
CA LYS A 32 -0.70 4.48 25.63
C LYS A 32 0.77 4.76 25.92
N GLY A 33 1.06 5.81 26.66
CA GLY A 33 2.43 6.18 27.01
C GLY A 33 3.22 6.71 25.81
N ARG A 34 4.54 6.79 25.97
CA ARG A 34 5.43 7.39 24.97
C ARG A 34 5.90 6.36 23.95
N TYR A 35 5.81 6.68 22.67
CA TYR A 35 6.37 5.88 21.58
C TYR A 35 7.89 6.02 21.53
N HIS A 36 8.58 4.93 21.22
CA HIS A 36 9.99 5.00 20.87
C HIS A 36 10.17 5.64 19.48
N LEU A 37 9.24 5.35 18.57
CA LEU A 37 9.23 5.85 17.20
C LEU A 37 7.81 6.16 16.73
N VAL A 38 7.62 7.34 16.16
CA VAL A 38 6.46 7.66 15.30
C VAL A 38 6.94 7.67 13.86
N VAL A 39 6.28 6.93 12.99
CA VAL A 39 6.56 6.88 11.55
C VAL A 39 5.43 7.59 10.83
N ILE A 40 5.74 8.59 10.01
CA ILE A 40 4.76 9.35 9.24
C ILE A 40 4.84 8.92 7.77
N GLY A 41 3.77 8.28 7.30
CA GLY A 41 3.64 7.70 5.97
C GLY A 41 3.91 6.20 5.95
N ALA A 42 2.97 5.43 5.42
CA ALA A 42 3.03 3.98 5.25
C ALA A 42 3.43 3.58 3.82
N GLY A 43 4.31 4.36 3.20
CA GLY A 43 5.06 3.92 2.01
C GLY A 43 6.15 2.90 2.35
N THR A 44 6.91 2.45 1.35
CA THR A 44 7.94 1.41 1.52
C THR A 44 8.92 1.70 2.68
N ALA A 45 9.42 2.94 2.78
CA ALA A 45 10.35 3.31 3.85
C ALA A 45 9.70 3.24 5.24
N GLY A 46 8.47 3.74 5.37
CA GLY A 46 7.75 3.75 6.64
C GLY A 46 7.37 2.36 7.11
N LEU A 47 6.86 1.51 6.20
CA LEU A 47 6.52 0.11 6.50
C LEU A 47 7.73 -0.70 6.95
N VAL A 48 8.86 -0.60 6.24
CA VAL A 48 10.09 -1.30 6.63
C VAL A 48 10.60 -0.80 7.98
N THR A 49 10.57 0.51 8.20
CA THR A 49 11.03 1.11 9.44
C THR A 49 10.15 0.72 10.63
N ALA A 50 8.83 0.76 10.48
CA ALA A 50 7.89 0.41 11.52
C ALA A 50 7.98 -1.08 11.89
N ALA A 51 7.98 -1.97 10.89
CA ALA A 51 8.12 -3.41 11.12
C ALA A 51 9.49 -3.76 11.74
N GLY A 52 10.57 -3.15 11.25
CA GLY A 52 11.92 -3.38 11.80
C GLY A 52 12.05 -2.91 13.25
N ALA A 53 11.56 -1.71 13.57
CA ALA A 53 11.60 -1.18 14.93
C ALA A 53 10.72 -2.00 15.90
N ALA A 54 9.51 -2.39 15.48
CA ALA A 54 8.63 -3.24 16.29
C ALA A 54 9.23 -4.63 16.53
N GLY A 55 9.85 -5.23 15.50
CA GLY A 55 10.56 -6.51 15.62
C GLY A 55 11.76 -6.49 16.58
N LEU A 56 12.32 -5.31 16.86
CA LEU A 56 13.35 -5.08 17.88
C LEU A 56 12.77 -4.73 19.26
N GLY A 57 11.45 -4.80 19.43
CA GLY A 57 10.74 -4.52 20.69
C GLY A 57 10.42 -3.04 20.93
N ALA A 58 10.57 -2.18 19.91
CA ALA A 58 10.19 -0.78 20.06
C ALA A 58 8.67 -0.61 20.04
N LYS A 59 8.11 0.24 20.91
CA LYS A 59 6.75 0.74 20.75
C LYS A 59 6.70 1.74 19.60
N VAL A 60 6.00 1.37 18.52
CA VAL A 60 5.92 2.16 17.28
C VAL A 60 4.49 2.61 17.03
N ALA A 61 4.34 3.87 16.61
CA ALA A 61 3.14 4.35 15.94
C ALA A 61 3.45 4.54 14.46
N LEU A 62 2.56 4.11 13.57
CA LEU A 62 2.63 4.36 12.13
C LEU A 62 1.39 5.16 11.74
N ILE A 63 1.58 6.29 11.08
CA ILE A 63 0.50 7.18 10.65
C ILE A 63 0.43 7.18 9.12
N GLU A 64 -0.73 6.96 8.54
CA GLU A 64 -0.97 7.07 7.10
C GLU A 64 -2.28 7.81 6.82
N ARG A 65 -2.24 8.80 5.93
CA ARG A 65 -3.41 9.63 5.62
C ARG A 65 -4.29 9.07 4.51
N ASN A 66 -3.74 8.16 3.71
CA ASN A 66 -4.35 7.61 2.51
C ASN A 66 -4.16 6.08 2.53
N LEU A 67 -3.67 5.48 1.44
CA LEU A 67 -3.53 4.03 1.32
C LEU A 67 -2.18 3.55 1.90
N MET A 68 -2.24 2.55 2.78
CA MET A 68 -1.04 1.78 3.16
C MET A 68 -0.35 1.18 1.93
N GLY A 69 0.96 0.97 2.02
CA GLY A 69 1.82 0.54 0.89
C GLY A 69 2.35 1.69 0.03
N GLY A 70 1.77 2.89 0.18
CA GLY A 70 2.14 4.10 -0.56
C GLY A 70 2.16 3.90 -2.07
N ASP A 71 2.97 4.68 -2.77
CA ASP A 71 3.01 4.61 -4.24
C ASP A 71 3.43 3.24 -4.75
N CYS A 72 4.40 2.58 -4.09
CA CYS A 72 4.97 1.32 -4.56
C CYS A 72 3.88 0.27 -4.82
N LEU A 73 2.97 0.08 -3.86
CA LEU A 73 1.85 -0.84 -3.99
C LEU A 73 0.73 -0.26 -4.86
N ASN A 74 0.32 0.98 -4.59
CA ASN A 74 -0.96 1.48 -5.06
C ASN A 74 -0.94 1.96 -6.51
N VAL A 75 0.06 2.76 -6.91
CA VAL A 75 0.05 3.50 -8.19
C VAL A 75 1.38 3.49 -8.95
N GLY A 76 2.44 2.96 -8.35
CA GLY A 76 3.81 3.03 -8.82
C GLY A 76 4.33 1.68 -9.27
N CYS A 77 5.18 1.08 -8.45
CA CYS A 77 5.93 -0.11 -8.81
C CYS A 77 5.03 -1.30 -9.20
N VAL A 78 4.17 -1.77 -8.30
CA VAL A 78 3.38 -2.97 -8.53
C VAL A 78 2.52 -2.84 -9.81
N PRO A 79 1.72 -1.77 -10.01
CA PRO A 79 0.99 -1.57 -11.26
C PRO A 79 1.89 -1.49 -12.49
N SER A 80 2.98 -0.71 -12.42
CA SER A 80 3.89 -0.53 -13.56
C SER A 80 4.51 -1.86 -14.00
N LYS A 81 4.97 -2.68 -13.05
CA LYS A 81 5.62 -3.97 -13.36
C LYS A 81 4.59 -5.00 -13.86
N ALA A 82 3.34 -4.95 -13.40
CA ALA A 82 2.27 -5.78 -13.94
C ALA A 82 1.97 -5.48 -15.42
N LEU A 83 1.94 -4.19 -15.79
CA LEU A 83 1.74 -3.74 -17.17
C LEU A 83 2.96 -4.02 -18.07
N ILE A 84 4.18 -3.72 -17.60
CA ILE A 84 5.42 -4.04 -18.32
C ILE A 84 5.52 -5.55 -18.59
N SER A 85 5.09 -6.38 -17.66
CA SER A 85 5.03 -7.84 -17.86
C SER A 85 4.13 -8.23 -19.04
N ALA A 86 2.93 -7.65 -19.14
CA ALA A 86 2.03 -7.91 -20.26
C ALA A 86 2.60 -7.40 -21.59
N ALA A 87 3.17 -6.19 -21.59
CA ALA A 87 3.81 -5.60 -22.78
C ALA A 87 4.98 -6.45 -23.29
N ARG A 88 5.82 -6.97 -22.38
CA ARG A 88 6.92 -7.89 -22.75
C ARG A 88 6.41 -9.17 -23.39
N LYS A 89 5.30 -9.74 -22.89
CA LYS A 89 4.71 -10.95 -23.49
C LYS A 89 4.19 -10.68 -24.89
N PHE A 90 3.52 -9.55 -25.10
CA PHE A 90 3.10 -9.15 -26.45
C PHE A 90 4.29 -8.96 -27.39
N ALA A 91 5.35 -8.28 -26.95
CA ALA A 91 6.57 -8.10 -27.74
C ALA A 91 7.21 -9.45 -28.13
N THR A 92 7.30 -10.41 -27.20
CA THR A 92 7.80 -11.76 -27.50
C THR A 92 6.97 -12.48 -28.56
N ILE A 93 5.64 -12.32 -28.53
CA ILE A 93 4.75 -12.95 -29.51
C ILE A 93 4.89 -12.26 -30.88
N ARG A 94 4.94 -10.92 -30.89
CA ARG A 94 5.12 -10.12 -32.11
C ARG A 94 6.43 -10.46 -32.82
N ASP A 95 7.50 -10.64 -32.06
CA ASP A 95 8.86 -10.89 -32.58
C ASP A 95 9.17 -12.41 -32.63
N SER A 96 8.14 -13.27 -32.75
CA SER A 96 8.28 -14.74 -32.66
C SER A 96 8.80 -15.40 -33.95
N ASP A 97 8.72 -14.70 -35.08
CA ASP A 97 9.27 -15.08 -36.38
C ASP A 97 10.80 -15.26 -36.33
N ALA A 98 11.50 -14.45 -35.54
CA ALA A 98 12.94 -14.56 -35.29
C ALA A 98 13.34 -15.91 -34.64
N PHE A 99 12.37 -16.64 -34.08
CA PHE A 99 12.56 -17.96 -33.49
C PHE A 99 11.98 -19.08 -34.37
N GLY A 100 11.60 -18.78 -35.61
CA GLY A 100 10.99 -19.74 -36.54
C GLY A 100 9.55 -20.12 -36.17
N ILE A 101 8.87 -19.30 -35.36
CA ILE A 101 7.47 -19.51 -34.98
C ILE A 101 6.61 -18.56 -35.82
N GLU A 102 5.76 -19.15 -36.66
CA GLU A 102 4.81 -18.40 -37.48
C GLU A 102 3.43 -18.36 -36.80
N ILE A 103 2.82 -17.18 -36.77
CA ILE A 103 1.47 -16.97 -36.24
C ILE A 103 0.56 -16.61 -37.41
N ASP A 104 -0.49 -17.41 -37.61
CA ASP A 104 -1.51 -17.10 -38.62
C ASP A 104 -2.50 -16.06 -38.05
N GLY A 105 -2.54 -14.87 -38.64
CA GLY A 105 -3.43 -13.77 -38.27
C GLY A 105 -2.85 -12.73 -37.30
N ASN A 106 -3.70 -11.79 -36.87
CA ASN A 106 -3.32 -10.67 -36.01
C ASN A 106 -3.43 -11.02 -34.52
N VAL A 107 -2.40 -10.66 -33.74
CA VAL A 107 -2.41 -10.78 -32.28
C VAL A 107 -2.97 -9.49 -31.68
N ASN A 108 -4.14 -9.61 -31.03
CA ASN A 108 -4.84 -8.47 -30.42
C ASN A 108 -4.64 -8.42 -28.91
N VAL A 109 -4.54 -7.21 -28.35
CA VAL A 109 -4.44 -7.00 -26.90
C VAL A 109 -5.80 -6.60 -26.34
N ASN A 110 -6.35 -7.42 -25.42
CA ASN A 110 -7.50 -7.04 -24.61
C ASN A 110 -7.03 -6.18 -23.42
N PHE A 111 -6.98 -4.86 -23.61
CA PHE A 111 -6.51 -3.94 -22.58
C PHE A 111 -7.34 -3.96 -21.28
N PRO A 112 -8.68 -4.05 -21.31
CA PRO A 112 -9.47 -4.27 -20.09
C PRO A 112 -9.00 -5.48 -19.25
N ALA A 113 -8.75 -6.63 -19.89
CA ALA A 113 -8.24 -7.82 -19.20
C ALA A 113 -6.83 -7.63 -18.64
N VAL A 114 -5.97 -6.86 -19.32
CA VAL A 114 -4.63 -6.50 -18.81
C VAL A 114 -4.75 -5.66 -17.53
N MET A 115 -5.66 -4.68 -17.52
CA MET A 115 -5.89 -3.82 -16.36
C MET A 115 -6.52 -4.59 -15.19
N GLU A 116 -7.45 -5.50 -15.45
CA GLU A 116 -8.01 -6.39 -14.43
C GLU A 116 -6.93 -7.28 -13.81
N ARG A 117 -6.07 -7.91 -14.64
CA ARG A 117 -4.91 -8.68 -14.14
C ARG A 117 -3.99 -7.84 -13.26
N MET A 118 -3.74 -6.59 -13.62
CA MET A 118 -2.94 -5.68 -12.79
C MET A 118 -3.58 -5.47 -11.42
N ARG A 119 -4.90 -5.18 -11.37
CA ARG A 119 -5.62 -4.96 -10.10
C ARG A 119 -5.61 -6.21 -9.24
N LYS A 120 -5.84 -7.39 -9.83
CA LYS A 120 -5.74 -8.69 -9.15
C LYS A 120 -4.36 -8.96 -8.54
N LEU A 121 -3.29 -8.63 -9.26
CA LEU A 121 -1.93 -8.79 -8.73
C LEU A 121 -1.67 -7.83 -7.57
N ARG A 122 -2.13 -6.58 -7.69
CA ARG A 122 -2.00 -5.56 -6.64
C ARG A 122 -2.78 -5.95 -5.38
N SER A 123 -4.05 -6.35 -5.50
CA SER A 123 -4.87 -6.75 -4.37
C SER A 123 -4.25 -7.95 -3.64
N GLY A 124 -3.80 -8.97 -4.39
CA GLY A 124 -3.13 -10.14 -3.82
C GLY A 124 -1.82 -9.83 -3.08
N ILE A 125 -1.11 -8.75 -3.42
CA ILE A 125 0.10 -8.30 -2.70
C ILE A 125 -0.26 -7.46 -1.47
N SER A 126 -1.37 -6.71 -1.51
CA SER A 126 -1.75 -5.70 -0.51
C SER A 126 -1.86 -6.23 0.93
N ARG A 127 -2.18 -7.52 1.11
CA ARG A 127 -2.15 -8.20 2.42
C ARG A 127 -0.83 -8.07 3.18
N HIS A 128 0.29 -7.86 2.47
CA HIS A 128 1.61 -7.68 3.09
C HIS A 128 1.82 -6.27 3.65
N ASP A 129 1.10 -5.29 3.12
CA ASP A 129 1.18 -3.89 3.54
C ASP A 129 -0.07 -3.46 4.32
N SER A 130 -0.95 -4.40 4.68
CA SER A 130 -2.25 -4.11 5.29
C SER A 130 -2.13 -3.53 6.71
N ALA A 131 -3.09 -2.67 7.07
CA ALA A 131 -3.18 -2.11 8.41
C ALA A 131 -3.24 -3.21 9.49
N LYS A 132 -4.06 -4.24 9.24
CA LYS A 132 -4.21 -5.40 10.13
C LYS A 132 -2.90 -6.16 10.35
N ARG A 133 -2.13 -6.44 9.29
CA ARG A 133 -0.84 -7.13 9.43
C ARG A 133 0.13 -6.32 10.28
N PHE A 134 0.18 -5.00 10.09
CA PHE A 134 1.06 -4.13 10.89
C PHE A 134 0.63 -4.05 12.36
N GLN A 135 -0.67 -4.04 12.62
CA GLN A 135 -1.20 -4.20 13.97
C GLN A 135 -0.77 -5.53 14.62
N GLU A 136 -0.86 -6.65 13.88
CA GLU A 136 -0.40 -7.97 14.34
C GLU A 136 1.11 -8.03 14.60
N LEU A 137 1.91 -7.19 13.94
CA LEU A 137 3.33 -7.01 14.21
C LEU A 137 3.62 -6.14 15.45
N GLY A 138 2.59 -5.64 16.14
CA GLY A 138 2.73 -4.81 17.34
C GLY A 138 2.92 -3.31 17.04
N VAL A 139 2.59 -2.85 15.84
CA VAL A 139 2.59 -1.43 15.48
C VAL A 139 1.21 -0.84 15.74
N ASP A 140 1.13 0.29 16.46
CA ASP A 140 -0.10 1.05 16.57
C ASP A 140 -0.31 1.81 15.24
N VAL A 141 -1.23 1.36 14.40
CA VAL A 141 -1.51 1.97 13.08
C VAL A 141 -2.65 2.99 13.21
N PHE A 142 -2.35 4.23 12.84
CA PHE A 142 -3.28 5.35 12.80
C PHE A 142 -3.54 5.74 11.34
N ILE A 143 -4.81 5.70 10.93
CA ILE A 143 -5.26 6.21 9.63
C ILE A 143 -5.79 7.63 9.84
N GLY A 144 -5.17 8.61 9.17
CA GLY A 144 -5.50 10.02 9.27
C GLY A 144 -4.31 10.94 8.96
N ASP A 145 -4.56 12.24 8.91
CA ASP A 145 -3.52 13.24 8.64
C ASP A 145 -2.69 13.52 9.91
N GLY A 146 -1.39 13.23 9.84
CA GLY A 146 -0.44 13.43 10.93
C GLY A 146 0.25 14.79 10.84
N ARG A 147 0.21 15.58 11.92
CA ARG A 147 0.90 16.87 12.02
C ARG A 147 1.71 16.99 13.31
N PHE A 148 2.89 17.59 13.24
CA PHE A 148 3.64 17.97 14.44
C PHE A 148 2.89 19.10 15.17
N GLU A 149 2.59 18.91 16.45
CA GLU A 149 2.12 19.97 17.34
C GLU A 149 3.33 20.68 17.97
N ASP A 150 4.36 19.92 18.31
CA ASP A 150 5.63 20.40 18.84
C ASP A 150 6.77 19.40 18.54
N ASN A 151 7.97 19.66 19.08
CA ASN A 151 9.17 18.84 18.88
C ASN A 151 9.12 17.43 19.50
N ARG A 152 8.03 17.05 20.19
CA ARG A 152 7.86 15.77 20.89
C ARG A 152 6.46 15.18 20.76
N THR A 153 5.55 15.83 20.02
CA THR A 153 4.16 15.42 19.88
C THR A 153 3.72 15.49 18.42
N VAL A 154 3.21 14.37 17.89
CA VAL A 154 2.44 14.33 16.64
C VAL A 154 0.96 14.18 16.99
N VAL A 155 0.10 14.86 16.24
CA VAL A 155 -1.36 14.74 16.34
C VAL A 155 -1.88 14.08 15.08
N VAL A 156 -2.75 13.09 15.24
CA VAL A 156 -3.53 12.47 14.17
C VAL A 156 -4.99 12.47 14.60
N GLU A 157 -5.85 13.14 13.85
CA GLU A 157 -7.23 13.42 14.27
C GLU A 157 -7.28 14.06 15.69
N ASP A 158 -7.94 13.41 16.64
CA ASP A 158 -8.04 13.81 18.05
C ASP A 158 -6.95 13.19 18.95
N LYS A 159 -6.06 12.37 18.39
CA LYS A 159 -5.05 11.60 19.15
C LYS A 159 -3.72 12.33 19.21
N LYS A 160 -3.18 12.49 20.42
CA LYS A 160 -1.83 13.02 20.66
C LYS A 160 -0.84 11.88 20.91
N LEU A 161 0.25 11.87 20.14
CA LEU A 161 1.29 10.85 20.17
C LEU A 161 2.60 11.47 20.64
N SER A 162 2.96 11.26 21.91
CA SER A 162 4.28 11.64 22.41
C SER A 162 5.34 10.63 21.98
N TYR A 163 6.50 11.10 21.51
CA TYR A 163 7.53 10.23 20.94
C TYR A 163 8.95 10.53 21.42
N LYS A 164 9.86 9.57 21.23
CA LYS A 164 11.31 9.77 21.37
C LYS A 164 11.95 10.21 20.07
N ASN A 165 11.64 9.53 18.98
CA ASN A 165 12.04 9.93 17.62
C ASN A 165 10.82 9.90 16.70
N ALA A 166 10.88 10.70 15.63
CA ALA A 166 9.93 10.64 14.53
C ALA A 166 10.71 10.54 13.20
N VAL A 167 10.15 9.82 12.24
CA VAL A 167 10.69 9.63 10.88
C VAL A 167 9.60 9.77 9.84
#